data_AF-A0A2R6F7N5-F1
#
_entry.id   AF-A0A2R6F7N5-F1
#
_cell.length_a   1.000
_cell.length_b   1.000
_cell.length_c   1.000
_cell.angle_alpha   90.00
_cell.angle_beta   90.00
_cell.angle_gamma   90.00
#
_symmetry.space_group_name_H-M   'P 1'
#
loop_
_entity.id
_entity.type
_entity.pdbx_description
1 polymer ?
#
loop_
_entity_poly.entity_id
_entity_poly.type
_entity_poly.pdbx_seq_one_letter_code
_entity_poly.pdbx_strand_id
1 'polypeptide(L)'
;MRVVHDPDGSASVLANNVHTADSMLEKSKGLMFRRSIPDDYALVFRFEPSWPFGAVRRRVIHMLFVRMATDVVWLADGEIRKVKTMYPWRSLGYAKADTVIEFPAGTAADVQVGDTVVVET
;
A
#
# COMPACT_ATOMS: atom_id res chain seq x y z
N MET A 1 -12.19 -8.40 -5.42
CA MET A 1 -10.96 -8.10 -4.67
C MET A 1 -11.24 -7.22 -3.46
N ARG A 2 -10.65 -7.53 -2.31
CA ARG A 2 -10.68 -6.72 -1.09
C ARG A 2 -9.33 -6.82 -0.35
N VAL A 3 -9.01 -5.81 0.46
CA VAL A 3 -7.85 -5.87 1.37
C VAL A 3 -8.34 -6.12 2.78
N VAL A 4 -7.83 -7.18 3.40
CA VAL A 4 -8.22 -7.63 4.74
C VAL A 4 -6.99 -7.55 5.64
N HIS A 5 -7.14 -6.90 6.78
CA HIS A 5 -6.19 -6.92 7.89
C HIS A 5 -6.62 -8.03 8.85
N ASP A 6 -5.74 -8.99 9.09
CA ASP A 6 -6.04 -10.17 9.89
C ASP A 6 -4.93 -10.39 10.93
N PRO A 7 -4.90 -9.59 12.01
CA PRO A 7 -4.03 -9.85 13.13
C PRO A 7 -4.57 -11.07 13.90
N ASP A 8 -3.84 -12.19 13.82
CA ASP A 8 -4.10 -13.40 14.61
C ASP A 8 -5.54 -13.96 14.51
N GLY A 9 -6.18 -13.88 13.34
CA GLY A 9 -7.52 -14.41 13.09
C GLY A 9 -8.68 -13.43 13.32
N SER A 10 -8.38 -12.18 13.67
CA SER A 10 -9.37 -11.10 13.83
C SER A 10 -9.52 -10.26 12.56
N ALA A 11 -10.05 -10.88 11.50
CA ALA A 11 -10.17 -10.25 10.18
C ALA A 11 -11.05 -8.99 10.17
N SER A 12 -10.51 -7.89 9.65
CA SER A 12 -11.18 -6.62 9.38
C SER A 12 -10.93 -6.16 7.93
N VAL A 13 -11.95 -5.59 7.29
CA VAL A 13 -11.82 -5.14 5.89
C VAL A 13 -11.31 -3.71 5.87
N LEU A 14 -10.15 -3.49 5.24
CA LEU A 14 -9.58 -2.16 5.05
C LEU A 14 -10.10 -1.48 3.77
N ALA A 15 -10.36 -2.26 2.72
CA ALA A 15 -10.83 -1.72 1.44
C ALA A 15 -11.61 -2.75 0.63
N ASN A 16 -12.72 -2.33 0.00
CA ASN A 16 -13.51 -3.13 -0.93
C ASN A 16 -13.29 -2.74 -2.39
N ASN A 17 -12.74 -1.54 -2.63
CA ASN A 17 -12.45 -1.04 -3.97
C ASN A 17 -10.94 -1.10 -4.23
N VAL A 18 -10.47 -2.26 -4.68
CA VAL A 18 -9.03 -2.53 -4.85
C VAL A 18 -8.63 -2.39 -6.31
N HIS A 19 -7.61 -1.58 -6.55
CA HIS A 19 -6.97 -1.45 -7.85
C HIS A 19 -5.51 -1.94 -7.73
N THR A 20 -5.09 -2.83 -8.62
CA THR A 20 -3.71 -3.29 -8.67
C THR A 20 -2.96 -2.55 -9.76
N ALA A 21 -1.84 -1.92 -9.41
CA ALA A 21 -0.93 -1.34 -10.39
C ALA A 21 0.00 -2.44 -10.91
N ASP A 22 -0.38 -3.07 -12.03
CA ASP A 22 0.37 -4.20 -12.60
C ASP A 22 1.53 -3.72 -13.47
N SER A 23 1.33 -2.64 -14.24
CA SER A 23 2.36 -2.09 -15.13
C SER A 23 3.33 -1.13 -14.41
N MET A 24 4.57 -1.03 -14.90
CA MET A 24 5.54 -0.05 -14.38
C MET A 24 5.06 1.41 -14.50
N LEU A 25 4.25 1.70 -15.52
CA LEU A 25 3.66 3.03 -15.72
C LEU A 25 2.57 3.34 -14.68
N GLU A 26 1.74 2.35 -14.34
CA GLU A 26 0.75 2.51 -13.26
C GLU A 26 1.45 2.62 -11.90
N LYS A 27 2.53 1.86 -11.69
CA LYS A 27 3.34 1.93 -10.46
C LYS A 27 4.01 3.29 -10.28
N SER A 28 4.44 3.94 -11.37
CA SER A 28 5.06 5.27 -11.30
C SER A 28 4.04 6.41 -11.21
N LYS A 29 2.83 6.25 -11.77
CA LYS A 29 1.78 7.27 -11.72
C LYS A 29 1.02 7.25 -10.39
N GLY A 30 0.78 6.09 -9.80
CA GLY A 30 0.07 5.96 -8.52
C GLY A 30 -1.23 6.79 -8.46
N LEU A 31 -1.39 7.54 -7.38
CA LEU A 31 -2.50 8.48 -7.16
C LEU A 31 -2.25 9.90 -7.73
N MET A 32 -1.18 10.12 -8.49
CA MET A 32 -0.86 11.44 -9.02
C MET A 32 -2.00 11.97 -9.87
N PHE A 33 -2.30 13.26 -9.70
CA PHE A 33 -3.35 14.00 -10.41
C PHE A 33 -4.80 13.59 -10.09
N ARG A 34 -5.04 12.54 -9.30
CA ARG A 34 -6.39 12.26 -8.78
C ARG A 34 -6.82 13.39 -7.83
N ARG A 35 -8.09 13.79 -7.94
CA ARG A 35 -8.68 14.81 -7.07
C ARG A 35 -9.17 14.24 -5.74
N SER A 36 -9.69 13.02 -5.77
CA SER A 36 -10.17 12.27 -4.61
C SER A 36 -10.14 10.77 -4.93
N ILE A 37 -10.21 9.96 -3.88
CA ILE A 37 -10.43 8.51 -3.90
C ILE A 37 -11.56 8.18 -2.91
N PRO A 38 -12.33 7.11 -3.13
CA PRO A 38 -13.32 6.62 -2.14
C PRO A 38 -12.66 6.22 -0.81
N ASP A 39 -13.41 6.29 0.28
CA ASP A 39 -12.91 5.94 1.63
C ASP A 39 -12.59 4.44 1.78
N ASP A 40 -13.19 3.58 0.94
CA ASP A 40 -12.99 2.13 0.90
C ASP A 40 -12.02 1.68 -0.21
N TYR A 41 -11.18 2.61 -0.71
CA TYR A 41 -10.25 2.39 -1.80
C TYR A 41 -8.89 1.88 -1.35
N ALA A 42 -8.28 1.00 -2.14
CA ALA A 42 -6.88 0.62 -2.02
C ALA A 42 -6.20 0.59 -3.39
N LEU A 43 -4.98 1.13 -3.46
CA LEU A 43 -4.07 0.94 -4.59
C LEU A 43 -2.94 0.01 -4.19
N VAL A 44 -2.88 -1.16 -4.82
CA VAL A 44 -1.92 -2.23 -4.51
C VAL A 44 -0.83 -2.26 -5.57
N PHE A 45 0.42 -2.12 -5.13
CA PHE A 45 1.62 -2.26 -5.94
C PHE A 45 2.25 -3.60 -5.65
N ARG A 46 2.07 -4.60 -6.52
CA ARG A 46 2.73 -5.91 -6.41
C ARG A 46 4.05 -5.91 -7.17
N PHE A 47 5.10 -6.43 -6.57
CA PHE A 47 6.42 -6.53 -7.20
C PHE A 47 6.82 -7.99 -7.35
N GLU A 48 7.03 -8.39 -8.60
CA GLU A 48 7.48 -9.74 -8.92
C GLU A 48 8.96 -9.93 -8.57
N PRO A 49 9.37 -11.17 -8.22
CA PRO A 49 10.78 -11.52 -8.07
C PRO A 49 11.51 -11.38 -9.41
N SER A 50 12.80 -11.03 -9.37
CA SER A 50 13.60 -10.82 -10.58
C SER A 50 14.98 -11.40 -10.37
N TRP A 51 15.30 -12.49 -11.07
CA TRP A 51 16.56 -13.23 -10.92
C TRP A 51 17.79 -12.33 -11.15
N PRO A 52 18.87 -12.41 -10.33
CA PRO A 52 19.11 -13.33 -9.20
C PRO A 52 18.54 -12.85 -7.85
N PHE A 53 17.63 -11.88 -7.85
CA PHE A 53 17.09 -11.23 -6.65
C PHE A 53 15.64 -11.70 -6.33
N GLY A 54 15.28 -11.63 -5.05
CA GLY A 54 13.90 -11.88 -4.60
C GLY A 54 12.95 -10.69 -4.85
N ALA A 55 11.68 -10.89 -4.54
CA ALA A 55 10.62 -9.87 -4.65
C ALA A 55 10.74 -8.78 -3.56
N VAL A 56 11.16 -9.14 -2.35
CA VAL A 56 11.29 -8.21 -1.22
C VAL A 56 12.52 -7.31 -1.41
N ARG A 57 12.29 -6.05 -1.77
CA ARG A 57 13.34 -5.05 -1.99
C ARG A 57 12.94 -3.69 -1.43
N ARG A 58 13.87 -2.74 -1.39
CA ARG A 58 13.56 -1.37 -0.95
C ARG A 58 12.53 -0.75 -1.92
N ARG A 59 11.32 -0.48 -1.42
CA ARG A 59 10.26 0.23 -2.13
C ARG A 59 10.14 1.63 -1.57
N VAL A 60 10.22 2.63 -2.45
CA VAL A 60 10.17 4.05 -2.08
C VAL A 60 8.88 4.62 -2.62
N ILE A 61 8.14 5.34 -1.77
CA ILE A 61 6.91 6.04 -2.10
C ILE A 61 7.08 7.51 -1.82
N HIS A 62 6.68 8.35 -2.77
CA HIS A 62 6.74 9.79 -2.68
C HIS A 62 5.36 10.42 -2.94
N MET A 63 5.07 11.54 -2.29
CA MET A 63 3.80 12.26 -2.44
C MET A 63 3.84 13.40 -3.46
N LEU A 64 4.89 13.48 -4.29
CA LEU A 64 4.96 14.48 -5.36
C LEU A 64 3.73 14.33 -6.29
N PHE A 65 3.03 15.43 -6.56
CA PHE A 65 1.77 15.50 -7.33
C PHE A 65 0.55 14.76 -6.75
N VAL A 66 0.64 14.27 -5.51
CA VAL A 66 -0.51 13.74 -4.77
C VAL A 66 -1.09 14.86 -3.90
N ARG A 67 -2.39 15.14 -4.06
CA ARG A 67 -3.06 16.29 -3.44
C ARG A 67 -3.76 15.97 -2.12
N MET A 68 -3.82 14.70 -1.72
CA MET A 68 -4.49 14.24 -0.50
C MET A 68 -3.52 13.43 0.36
N ALA A 69 -3.81 13.34 1.66
CA ALA A 69 -3.06 12.47 2.55
C ALA A 69 -3.46 11.01 2.30
N THR A 70 -2.52 10.10 2.45
CA THR A 70 -2.74 8.66 2.24
C THR A 70 -2.03 7.88 3.32
N ASP A 71 -2.60 6.75 3.73
CA ASP A 71 -1.86 5.79 4.53
C ASP A 71 -1.16 4.81 3.60
N VAL A 72 0.11 4.53 3.88
CA VAL A 72 0.93 3.63 3.08
C VAL A 72 1.45 2.51 3.93
N VAL A 73 1.17 1.28 3.48
CA VAL A 73 1.55 0.03 4.14
C VAL A 73 2.53 -0.71 3.24
N TRP A 74 3.70 -1.04 3.79
CA TRP A 74 4.71 -1.86 3.13
C TRP A 74 4.64 -3.27 3.68
N LEU A 75 4.45 -4.25 2.81
CA LEU A 75 4.34 -5.67 3.15
C LEU A 75 5.54 -6.45 2.61
N ALA A 76 6.01 -7.42 3.37
CA ALA A 76 6.90 -8.46 2.89
C ALA A 76 6.31 -9.82 3.29
N ASP A 77 6.06 -10.66 2.29
CA ASP A 77 5.46 -11.98 2.45
C ASP A 77 4.12 -11.94 3.23
N GLY A 78 3.32 -10.89 3.01
CA GLY A 78 2.03 -10.67 3.69
C GLY A 78 2.10 -9.99 5.06
N GLU A 79 3.29 -9.85 5.64
CA GLU A 79 3.51 -9.22 6.95
C GLU A 79 3.83 -7.72 6.79
N ILE A 80 3.23 -6.89 7.64
CA ILE A 80 3.46 -5.45 7.66
C ILE A 80 4.85 -5.12 8.18
N ARG A 81 5.67 -4.51 7.32
CA ARG A 81 7.01 -4.01 7.67
C ARG A 81 7.02 -2.53 8.03
N LYS A 82 6.05 -1.77 7.55
CA LYS A 82 5.92 -0.35 7.86
C LYS A 82 4.51 0.14 7.55
N VAL A 83 3.99 0.98 8.42
CA VAL A 83 2.81 1.82 8.16
C VAL A 83 3.24 3.28 8.29
N LYS A 84 2.74 4.14 7.41
CA LYS A 84 2.98 5.58 7.49
C LYS A 84 1.86 6.37 6.84
N THR A 85 1.29 7.32 7.57
CA THR A 85 0.51 8.41 6.98
C THR A 85 1.42 9.38 6.24
N MET A 86 1.14 9.54 4.96
CA MET A 86 1.89 10.34 4.00
C MET A 86 1.10 11.60 3.67
N TYR A 87 1.77 12.75 3.77
CA TYR A 87 1.16 14.06 3.54
C TYR A 87 1.42 14.55 2.10
N PRO A 88 0.46 15.28 1.51
CA PRO A 88 0.55 15.83 0.15
C PRO A 88 1.88 16.53 -0.10
N TRP A 89 2.45 16.33 -1.30
CA TRP A 89 3.65 16.99 -1.82
C TRP A 89 4.98 16.73 -1.10
N ARG A 90 4.97 16.55 0.22
CA ARG A 90 6.18 16.60 1.05
C ARG A 90 6.65 15.26 1.59
N SER A 91 5.77 14.26 1.68
CA SER A 91 6.15 13.00 2.31
C SER A 91 6.91 12.07 1.37
N LEU A 92 7.95 11.46 1.94
CA LEU A 92 8.72 10.36 1.38
C LEU A 92 8.76 9.22 2.39
N GLY A 93 8.60 7.99 1.92
CA GLY A 93 8.59 6.79 2.74
C GLY A 93 9.32 5.66 2.02
N TYR A 94 9.96 4.78 2.78
CA TYR A 94 10.53 3.56 2.23
C TYR A 94 10.59 2.46 3.28
N ALA A 95 10.50 1.22 2.82
CA ALA A 95 10.74 -0.01 3.56
C ALA A 95 11.12 -1.14 2.59
N LYS A 96 11.60 -2.28 3.11
CA LYS A 96 11.74 -3.50 2.31
C LYS A 96 10.37 -4.15 2.17
N ALA A 97 9.95 -4.40 0.94
CA ALA A 97 8.63 -4.93 0.62
C ALA A 97 8.59 -5.62 -0.76
N ASP A 98 7.70 -6.59 -0.89
CA ASP A 98 7.25 -7.14 -2.17
C ASP A 98 5.89 -6.56 -2.60
N THR A 99 5.17 -5.95 -1.66
CA THR A 99 3.86 -5.34 -1.89
C THR A 99 3.78 -4.02 -1.14
N VAL A 100 3.26 -2.99 -1.78
CA VAL A 100 2.92 -1.72 -1.12
C VAL A 100 1.45 -1.44 -1.35
N ILE A 101 0.74 -0.98 -0.34
CA ILE A 101 -0.68 -0.62 -0.44
C ILE A 101 -0.85 0.83 0.01
N GLU A 102 -1.53 1.62 -0.81
CA GLU A 102 -1.94 2.99 -0.49
C GLU A 102 -3.45 3.04 -0.24
N PHE A 103 -3.83 3.67 0.87
CA PHE A 103 -5.21 3.88 1.29
C PHE A 103 -5.49 5.38 1.48
N PRO A 104 -6.77 5.80 1.54
CA PRO A 104 -7.14 7.06 2.17
C PRO A 104 -6.51 7.19 3.57
N ALA A 105 -6.16 8.42 3.96
CA ALA A 105 -5.64 8.64 5.31
C ALA A 105 -6.69 8.30 6.37
N GLY A 106 -6.27 7.60 7.43
CA GLY A 106 -7.11 7.11 8.51
C GLY A 106 -7.53 5.65 8.36
N THR A 107 -7.45 5.08 7.15
CA THR A 107 -7.81 3.67 6.93
C THR A 107 -6.89 2.71 7.66
N ALA A 108 -5.60 3.04 7.82
CA ALA A 108 -4.61 2.17 8.47
C ALA A 108 -4.35 2.54 9.94
N ALA A 109 -5.32 3.16 10.63
CA ALA A 109 -5.14 3.64 12.00
C ALA A 109 -4.87 2.50 13.02
N ASP A 110 -5.54 1.37 12.86
CA ASP A 110 -5.44 0.20 13.75
C ASP A 110 -4.45 -0.86 13.22
N VAL A 111 -3.70 -0.52 12.19
CA VAL A 111 -2.80 -1.43 11.48
C VAL A 111 -1.38 -1.26 11.99
N GLN A 112 -0.74 -2.34 12.41
CA GLN A 112 0.56 -2.31 13.11
C GLN A 112 1.63 -3.15 12.39
N VAL A 113 2.90 -2.83 12.69
CA VAL A 113 4.03 -3.62 12.18
C VAL A 113 4.02 -5.00 12.81
N GLY A 114 4.19 -6.04 11.99
CA GLY A 114 4.08 -7.45 12.39
C GLY A 114 2.70 -8.07 12.10
N ASP A 115 1.66 -7.25 11.87
CA ASP A 115 0.34 -7.77 11.52
C ASP A 115 0.36 -8.37 10.10
N THR A 116 -0.67 -9.17 9.80
CA THR A 116 -0.85 -9.76 8.47
C THR A 116 -1.92 -9.00 7.69
N VAL A 117 -1.65 -8.77 6.40
CA VAL A 117 -2.62 -8.22 5.45
C VAL A 117 -2.69 -9.11 4.22
N VAL A 118 -3.91 -9.44 3.83
CA VAL A 118 -4.20 -10.28 2.66
C VAL A 118 -4.96 -9.46 1.63
N VAL A 119 -4.52 -9.56 0.37
CA VAL A 119 -5.26 -9.03 -0.78
C VAL A 119 -6.02 -10.20 -1.41
N GLU A 120 -7.28 -10.34 -1.03
CA GLU A 120 -8.17 -11.38 -1.54
C GLU A 120 -8.69 -11.00 -2.93
N THR A 121 -8.76 -11.98 -3.84
CA THR A 121 -9.14 -11.73 -5.24
C THR A 121 -10.62 -11.98 -5.46
#